data_AF-A0A6M1KVS5-F1
#
_entry.id   AF-A0A6M1KVS5-F1
#
_cell.length_a   1.000
_cell.length_b   1.000
_cell.length_c   1.000
_cell.angle_alpha   90.00
_cell.angle_beta   90.00
_cell.angle_gamma   90.00
#
_symmetry.space_group_name_H-M   'P 1'
#
loop_
_entity.id
_entity.type
_entity.pdbx_description
1 polymer ?
#
loop_
_entity_poly.entity_id
_entity_poly.type
_entity_poly.pdbx_seq_one_letter_code
_entity_poly.pdbx_strand_id
1 'polypeptide(L)'
;MAGRPGEHPGGAVAGAWQSAYALLIAGGAAVASLYLARNTPDDIYYVGRSVWVAERDQVPLNDFLFSENVLPPMASQPPVASVEVLAGALARLLSLPAASATWYVLLPIMAVLAVLALWRLVQRWAPRRPVLAFTVAVAFLALVCGPDAALGTFHLPRLYQGKGMFVSAVVPLMWLYLTRWFDERSRRALVLIVALSITAIGLTTTAAIILPLLVGGAALMMLLVGRWKAALVAGVAALAYPVGVVAVAQLLVGSATEAAADVNVWGAERTFQRTFQIGIVGVIAGLALWCGPLLARRRTPALLAAGGGLTLSVLLLPGVLEWLGELTGISVVLWRVPWLLALPALIGLLCTVWLPTRLRSVRALVGVVLAGAMVASFATYATPMWSERSWVQVHAEPVWKIPQQRLGIAQWITTLDRPDGLVLAPETAMRAIPMLTTRVRVVLPRDFYLVEYDLDSQFAQDRLLLTRFANSGAAEGRPTREQVAGALERLDVGTICVYSGNRFARRTAQRLGYLEFAERPPPVPDQPGAVTCLRRA
;
A
#
# COMPACT_ATOMS: atom_id res chain seq x y z
N MET A 1 -31.91 18.42 46.82
CA MET A 1 -30.52 17.97 47.00
C MET A 1 -29.75 18.24 45.73
N ALA A 2 -28.86 19.24 45.77
CA ALA A 2 -28.11 19.75 44.63
C ALA A 2 -27.06 18.73 44.15
N GLY A 3 -27.12 18.37 42.87
CA GLY A 3 -26.12 17.52 42.22
C GLY A 3 -24.83 18.29 41.96
N ARG A 4 -23.69 17.71 42.36
CA ARG A 4 -22.35 18.24 42.09
C ARG A 4 -22.13 18.44 40.57
N PRO A 5 -21.65 19.62 40.15
CA PRO A 5 -21.25 19.86 38.77
C PRO A 5 -19.84 19.32 38.51
N GLY A 6 -19.68 18.61 37.39
CA GLY A 6 -18.47 18.69 36.57
C GLY A 6 -17.24 17.85 36.96
N GLU A 7 -17.35 16.53 37.06
CA GLU A 7 -16.21 15.67 36.68
C GLU A 7 -16.29 15.41 35.17
N HIS A 8 -15.52 16.17 34.39
CA HIS A 8 -15.12 15.68 33.07
C HIS A 8 -14.29 14.42 33.30
N PRO A 9 -14.68 13.24 32.77
CA PRO A 9 -13.78 12.11 32.77
C PRO A 9 -12.66 12.43 31.78
N GLY A 10 -11.59 13.06 32.28
CA GLY A 10 -10.32 13.15 31.61
C GLY A 10 -9.96 11.75 31.14
N GLY A 11 -9.68 11.61 29.84
CA GLY A 11 -9.46 10.30 29.24
C GLY A 11 -8.43 9.51 30.04
N ALA A 12 -8.83 8.36 30.58
CA ALA A 12 -7.98 7.52 31.40
C ALA A 12 -6.61 7.33 30.71
N VAL A 13 -5.55 7.80 31.38
CA VAL A 13 -4.17 7.56 30.95
C VAL A 13 -3.96 6.05 30.89
N ALA A 14 -3.29 5.55 29.84
CA ALA A 14 -3.00 4.12 29.74
C ALA A 14 -2.25 3.69 31.01
N GLY A 15 -2.71 2.62 31.65
CA GLY A 15 -1.90 1.98 32.68
C GLY A 15 -0.55 1.57 32.09
N ALA A 16 0.53 1.66 32.86
CA ALA A 16 1.89 1.37 32.39
C ALA A 16 1.98 0.00 31.66
N TRP A 17 1.29 -1.02 32.18
CA TRP A 17 1.23 -2.35 31.57
C TRP A 17 0.54 -2.37 30.20
N GLN A 18 -0.48 -1.53 29.98
CA GLN A 18 -1.20 -1.46 28.69
C GLN A 18 -0.30 -0.84 27.62
N SER A 19 0.44 0.20 28.00
CA SER A 19 1.45 0.81 27.13
C SER A 19 2.57 -0.17 26.81
N ALA A 20 3.06 -0.91 27.81
CA ALA A 20 4.04 -1.97 27.62
C ALA A 20 3.53 -3.06 26.66
N TYR A 21 2.28 -3.51 26.82
CA TYR A 21 1.66 -4.47 25.90
C TYR A 21 1.62 -3.95 24.45
N ALA A 22 1.16 -2.71 24.25
CA ALA A 22 1.12 -2.12 22.91
C ALA A 22 2.53 -1.97 22.30
N LEU A 23 3.53 -1.61 23.10
CA LEU A 23 4.93 -1.52 22.67
C LEU A 23 5.52 -2.90 22.32
N LEU A 24 5.18 -3.95 23.08
CA LEU A 24 5.60 -5.32 22.78
C LEU A 24 5.02 -5.80 21.44
N ILE A 25 3.73 -5.55 21.19
CA ILE A 25 3.11 -5.89 19.91
C ILE A 25 3.73 -5.06 18.76
N ALA A 26 4.00 -3.77 19.00
CA ALA A 26 4.65 -2.91 18.03
C ALA A 26 6.08 -3.38 17.69
N GLY A 27 6.86 -3.77 18.70
CA GLY A 27 8.18 -4.38 18.54
C GLY A 27 8.11 -5.71 17.80
N GLY A 28 7.15 -6.57 18.14
CA GLY A 28 6.91 -7.82 17.42
C GLY A 28 6.58 -7.61 15.94
N ALA A 29 5.75 -6.60 15.63
CA ALA A 29 5.43 -6.23 14.25
C ALA A 29 6.65 -5.68 13.49
N ALA A 30 7.48 -4.88 14.15
CA ALA A 30 8.73 -4.37 13.59
C ALA A 30 9.71 -5.50 13.26
N VAL A 31 9.89 -6.44 14.19
CA VAL A 31 10.72 -7.64 13.97
C VAL A 31 10.13 -8.48 12.83
N ALA A 32 8.84 -8.81 12.88
CA ALA A 32 8.18 -9.60 11.83
C ALA A 32 8.31 -8.96 10.44
N SER A 33 8.31 -7.63 10.34
CA SER A 33 8.46 -6.91 9.07
C SER A 33 9.79 -7.19 8.36
N LEU A 34 10.84 -7.61 9.09
CA LEU A 34 12.15 -7.97 8.53
C LEU A 34 12.16 -9.36 7.90
N TYR A 35 11.36 -10.29 8.42
CA TYR A 35 11.35 -11.71 8.01
C TYR A 35 10.22 -12.04 7.03
N LEU A 36 9.17 -11.23 6.97
CA LEU A 36 8.05 -11.41 6.04
C LEU A 36 8.30 -10.66 4.73
N ALA A 37 8.54 -11.39 3.65
CA ALA A 37 8.76 -10.82 2.32
C ALA A 37 7.55 -11.03 1.42
N ARG A 38 6.85 -9.95 1.06
CA ARG A 38 5.87 -9.96 -0.02
C ARG A 38 6.48 -9.34 -1.25
N ASN A 39 6.58 -10.13 -2.31
CA ASN A 39 6.94 -9.65 -3.63
C ASN A 39 5.72 -8.97 -4.25
N THR A 40 5.85 -7.72 -4.66
CA THR A 40 4.79 -7.01 -5.37
C THR A 40 5.34 -6.24 -6.56
N PRO A 41 4.73 -6.37 -7.75
CA PRO A 41 5.22 -5.70 -8.96
C PRO A 41 5.22 -4.16 -8.85
N ASP A 42 4.50 -3.58 -7.89
CA ASP A 42 4.48 -2.14 -7.64
C ASP A 42 5.81 -1.61 -7.05
N ASP A 43 6.63 -2.48 -6.47
CA ASP A 43 7.87 -2.05 -5.79
C ASP A 43 8.91 -1.48 -6.75
N ILE A 44 8.81 -1.82 -8.03
CA ILE A 44 9.66 -1.22 -9.06
C ILE A 44 9.51 0.30 -9.08
N TYR A 45 8.30 0.82 -8.86
CA TYR A 45 8.05 2.25 -8.81
C TYR A 45 8.47 2.79 -7.44
N TYR A 46 8.01 2.18 -6.34
CA TYR A 46 8.25 2.71 -4.99
C TYR A 46 9.74 2.67 -4.59
N VAL A 47 10.36 1.51 -4.72
CA VAL A 47 11.78 1.33 -4.39
C VAL A 47 12.65 1.91 -5.49
N GLY A 48 12.28 1.79 -6.77
CA GLY A 48 13.04 2.39 -7.87
C GLY A 48 13.12 3.91 -7.79
N ARG A 49 12.03 4.58 -7.36
CA ARG A 49 12.08 6.03 -7.11
C ARG A 49 12.99 6.39 -5.94
N SER A 50 13.02 5.55 -4.91
CA SER A 50 13.93 5.70 -3.77
C SER A 50 15.40 5.54 -4.21
N VAL A 51 15.69 4.55 -5.07
CA VAL A 51 17.00 4.34 -5.69
C VAL A 51 17.41 5.54 -6.53
N TRP A 52 16.49 6.08 -7.34
CA TRP A 52 16.73 7.28 -8.13
C TRP A 52 17.20 8.45 -7.26
N VAL A 53 16.43 8.78 -6.23
CA VAL A 53 16.77 9.89 -5.32
C VAL A 53 18.11 9.64 -4.63
N ALA A 54 18.36 8.40 -4.19
CA ALA A 54 19.59 8.06 -3.47
C ALA A 54 20.86 8.20 -4.33
N GLU A 55 20.80 7.76 -5.59
CA GLU A 55 21.96 7.75 -6.48
C GLU A 55 22.15 9.06 -7.25
N ARG A 56 21.06 9.77 -7.57
CA ARG A 56 21.09 10.96 -8.44
C ARG A 56 20.91 12.28 -7.69
N ASP A 57 20.62 12.24 -6.39
CA ASP A 57 20.38 13.43 -5.56
C ASP A 57 19.32 14.39 -6.15
N GLN A 58 18.34 13.81 -6.84
CA GLN A 58 17.30 14.54 -7.54
C GLN A 58 15.95 13.89 -7.31
N VAL A 59 14.92 14.69 -7.02
CA VAL A 59 13.53 14.24 -6.98
C VAL A 59 13.00 14.15 -8.40
N PRO A 60 12.60 12.96 -8.89
CA PRO A 60 12.02 12.87 -10.22
C PRO A 60 10.60 13.44 -10.20
N LEU A 61 10.37 14.42 -11.08
CA LEU A 61 9.08 15.07 -11.32
C LEU A 61 8.38 14.51 -12.56
N ASN A 62 9.12 13.82 -13.42
CA ASN A 62 8.72 13.25 -14.69
C ASN A 62 8.87 11.71 -14.65
N ASP A 63 8.57 11.03 -15.76
CA ASP A 63 8.76 9.58 -15.85
C ASP A 63 10.24 9.19 -15.72
N PHE A 64 10.62 8.64 -14.58
CA PHE A 64 11.97 8.15 -14.32
C PHE A 64 12.18 6.69 -14.74
N LEU A 65 11.10 5.93 -14.98
CA LEU A 65 11.17 4.49 -15.23
C LEU A 65 11.55 4.18 -16.68
N PHE A 66 10.97 4.88 -17.66
CA PHE A 66 11.23 4.60 -19.08
C PHE A 66 12.12 5.63 -19.76
N SER A 67 12.05 6.88 -19.33
CA SER A 67 12.63 8.00 -20.08
C SER A 67 13.63 8.84 -19.30
N GLU A 68 14.08 8.39 -18.13
CA GLU A 68 15.04 9.12 -17.30
C GLU A 68 14.63 10.57 -16.99
N ASN A 69 13.39 10.74 -16.57
CA ASN A 69 12.81 12.02 -16.17
C ASN A 69 12.65 13.00 -17.35
N VAL A 70 12.56 12.50 -18.59
CA VAL A 70 12.36 13.30 -19.81
C VAL A 70 10.89 13.39 -20.21
N LEU A 71 10.17 12.26 -20.30
CA LEU A 71 8.75 12.26 -20.66
C LEU A 71 7.90 12.75 -19.49
N PRO A 72 6.71 13.33 -19.75
CA PRO A 72 5.82 13.83 -18.71
C PRO A 72 5.55 12.82 -17.59
N PRO A 73 5.19 13.27 -16.37
CA PRO A 73 4.82 12.36 -15.30
C PRO A 73 3.65 11.47 -15.70
N MET A 74 3.71 10.21 -15.27
CA MET A 74 2.60 9.26 -15.41
C MET A 74 1.39 9.75 -14.61
N ALA A 75 0.19 9.74 -15.21
CA ALA A 75 -1.04 10.18 -14.59
C ALA A 75 -1.44 9.32 -13.39
N SER A 76 -1.15 8.01 -13.41
CA SER A 76 -1.34 7.15 -12.23
C SER A 76 -0.37 7.43 -11.08
N GLN A 77 0.70 8.20 -11.31
CA GLN A 77 1.74 8.50 -10.33
C GLN A 77 2.20 9.97 -10.39
N PRO A 78 1.31 10.95 -10.16
CA PRO A 78 1.68 12.35 -10.14
C PRO A 78 2.75 12.59 -9.06
N PRO A 79 3.65 13.57 -9.24
CA PRO A 79 4.83 13.80 -8.39
C PRO A 79 4.46 14.46 -7.05
N VAL A 80 3.44 13.93 -6.38
CA VAL A 80 2.87 14.44 -5.14
C VAL A 80 3.31 13.59 -3.94
N ALA A 81 3.40 12.26 -4.12
CA ALA A 81 3.91 11.39 -3.08
C ALA A 81 5.40 11.64 -2.85
N SER A 82 5.82 11.71 -1.59
CA SER A 82 7.17 12.05 -1.14
C SER A 82 7.78 11.02 -0.19
N VAL A 83 7.08 9.93 0.15
CA VAL A 83 7.61 8.90 1.05
C VAL A 83 8.76 8.12 0.43
N GLU A 84 8.72 7.88 -0.88
CA GLU A 84 9.82 7.26 -1.63
C GLU A 84 11.03 8.21 -1.68
N VAL A 85 10.77 9.52 -1.78
CA VAL A 85 11.82 10.54 -1.71
C VAL A 85 12.48 10.56 -0.33
N LEU A 86 11.69 10.47 0.74
CA LEU A 86 12.22 10.34 2.10
C LEU A 86 13.08 9.07 2.25
N ALA A 87 12.62 7.94 1.72
CA ALA A 87 13.38 6.68 1.77
C ALA A 87 14.70 6.78 1.01
N GLY A 88 14.70 7.38 -0.19
CA GLY A 88 15.91 7.62 -0.98
C GLY A 88 16.88 8.60 -0.32
N ALA A 89 16.38 9.72 0.22
CA ALA A 89 17.18 10.68 0.96
C ALA A 89 17.81 10.07 2.22
N LEU A 90 17.06 9.25 2.95
CA LEU A 90 17.57 8.49 4.11
C LEU A 90 18.65 7.50 3.68
N ALA A 91 18.44 6.80 2.56
CA ALA A 91 19.43 5.87 2.02
C ALA A 91 20.75 6.57 1.71
N ARG A 92 20.68 7.74 1.05
CA ARG A 92 21.84 8.57 0.76
C ARG A 92 22.53 9.06 2.04
N LEU A 93 21.77 9.59 3.00
CA LEU A 93 22.30 10.07 4.28
C LEU A 93 23.05 8.98 5.04
N LEU A 94 22.52 7.75 5.03
CA LEU A 94 23.11 6.61 5.72
C LEU A 94 24.12 5.83 4.87
N SER A 95 24.34 6.24 3.61
CA SER A 95 25.15 5.50 2.62
C SER A 95 24.73 4.03 2.48
N LEU A 96 23.42 3.77 2.55
CA LEU A 96 22.82 2.44 2.37
C LEU A 96 22.20 2.30 0.98
N PRO A 97 22.12 1.07 0.42
CA PRO A 97 21.24 0.82 -0.71
C PRO A 97 19.80 1.24 -0.37
N ALA A 98 19.08 1.88 -1.29
CA ALA A 98 17.74 2.39 -1.03
C ALA A 98 16.74 1.28 -0.63
N ALA A 99 16.90 0.07 -1.20
CA ALA A 99 16.15 -1.11 -0.78
C ALA A 99 16.36 -1.45 0.71
N SER A 100 17.60 -1.36 1.21
CA SER A 100 17.94 -1.60 2.61
C SER A 100 17.40 -0.50 3.53
N ALA A 101 17.54 0.78 3.16
CA ALA A 101 16.95 1.87 3.93
C ALA A 101 15.42 1.74 4.03
N THR A 102 14.78 1.34 2.93
CA THR A 102 13.33 1.15 2.87
C THR A 102 12.87 -0.02 3.75
N TRP A 103 13.47 -1.21 3.58
CA TRP A 103 12.95 -2.42 4.20
C TRP A 103 13.56 -2.78 5.55
N TYR A 104 14.80 -2.36 5.84
CA TYR A 104 15.46 -2.69 7.10
C TYR A 104 15.43 -1.55 8.12
N VAL A 105 15.23 -0.30 7.67
CA VAL A 105 15.19 0.87 8.57
C VAL A 105 13.78 1.44 8.64
N LEU A 106 13.24 1.89 7.51
CA LEU A 106 11.99 2.64 7.49
C LEU A 106 10.77 1.76 7.78
N LEU A 107 10.71 0.56 7.20
CA LEU A 107 9.59 -0.36 7.39
C LEU A 107 9.38 -0.78 8.87
N PRO A 108 10.40 -1.20 9.65
CA PRO A 108 10.23 -1.46 11.08
C PRO A 108 9.70 -0.26 11.86
N ILE A 109 10.19 0.95 11.56
CA ILE A 109 9.71 2.19 12.19
C ILE A 109 8.24 2.43 11.85
N MET A 110 7.88 2.30 10.57
CA MET A 110 6.52 2.38 10.08
C MET A 110 5.59 1.38 10.76
N ALA A 111 6.05 0.13 10.96
CA ALA A 111 5.29 -0.91 11.64
C ALA A 111 4.97 -0.52 13.09
N VAL A 112 5.97 0.01 13.82
CA VAL A 112 5.74 0.54 15.18
C VAL A 112 4.68 1.64 15.16
N LEU A 113 4.83 2.63 14.27
CA LEU A 113 3.91 3.77 14.18
C LEU A 113 2.47 3.34 13.85
N ALA A 114 2.31 2.39 12.92
CA ALA A 114 1.01 1.86 12.52
C ALA A 114 0.30 1.12 13.68
N VAL A 115 1.04 0.26 14.40
CA VAL A 115 0.49 -0.45 15.56
C VAL A 115 0.11 0.52 16.69
N LEU A 116 0.95 1.52 16.96
CA LEU A 116 0.68 2.53 17.98
C LEU A 116 -0.48 3.46 17.58
N ALA A 117 -0.63 3.79 16.30
CA ALA A 117 -1.77 4.54 15.78
C ALA A 117 -3.09 3.81 16.08
N LEU A 118 -3.15 2.51 15.75
CA LEU A 118 -4.30 1.66 16.05
C LEU A 118 -4.57 1.58 17.56
N TRP A 119 -3.53 1.35 18.37
CA TRP A 119 -3.64 1.32 19.83
C TRP A 119 -4.27 2.61 20.39
N ARG A 120 -3.78 3.78 19.93
CA ARG A 120 -4.25 5.07 20.43
C ARG A 120 -5.71 5.34 20.06
N LEU A 121 -6.15 4.93 18.88
CA LEU A 121 -7.55 4.99 18.48
C LEU A 121 -8.41 4.06 19.36
N VAL A 122 -8.02 2.78 19.46
CA VAL A 122 -8.75 1.78 20.25
C VAL A 122 -8.86 2.20 21.71
N GLN A 123 -7.79 2.74 22.30
CA GLN A 123 -7.81 3.26 23.66
C GLN A 123 -8.88 4.34 23.85
N ARG A 124 -9.06 5.22 22.86
CA ARG A 124 -10.02 6.33 22.93
C ARG A 124 -11.45 5.89 22.66
N TRP A 125 -11.65 4.87 21.81
CA TRP A 125 -12.96 4.38 21.39
C TRP A 125 -13.48 3.24 22.29
N ALA A 126 -12.60 2.47 22.92
CA ALA A 126 -12.90 1.28 23.73
C ALA A 126 -12.33 1.36 25.16
N PRO A 127 -12.47 2.48 25.91
CA PRO A 127 -11.69 2.72 27.14
C PRO A 127 -11.89 1.69 28.25
N ARG A 128 -12.99 0.92 28.22
CA ARG A 128 -13.29 -0.12 29.23
C ARG A 128 -12.50 -1.41 29.02
N ARG A 129 -12.15 -1.73 27.77
CA ARG A 129 -11.46 -2.97 27.38
C ARG A 129 -10.48 -2.72 26.23
N PRO A 130 -9.57 -1.74 26.35
CA PRO A 130 -8.75 -1.32 25.22
C PRO A 130 -7.81 -2.45 24.77
N VAL A 131 -7.25 -3.21 25.71
CA VAL A 131 -6.33 -4.32 25.42
C VAL A 131 -7.03 -5.46 24.68
N LEU A 132 -8.23 -5.85 25.11
CA LEU A 132 -8.98 -6.91 24.45
C LEU A 132 -9.36 -6.52 23.01
N ALA A 133 -9.91 -5.31 22.83
CA ALA A 133 -10.26 -4.79 21.52
C ALA A 133 -9.04 -4.66 20.60
N PHE A 134 -7.92 -4.16 21.13
CA PHE A 134 -6.68 -4.02 20.37
C PHE A 134 -6.10 -5.38 19.98
N THR A 135 -6.16 -6.37 20.86
CA THR A 135 -5.68 -7.73 20.58
C THR A 135 -6.47 -8.36 19.42
N VAL A 136 -7.80 -8.24 19.44
CA VAL A 136 -8.65 -8.70 18.34
C VAL A 136 -8.35 -7.94 17.04
N ALA A 137 -8.15 -6.62 17.12
CA ALA A 137 -7.81 -5.80 15.94
C ALA A 137 -6.47 -6.21 15.30
N VAL A 138 -5.44 -6.46 16.12
CA VAL A 138 -4.13 -6.94 15.66
C VAL A 138 -4.23 -8.37 15.13
N ALA A 139 -4.98 -9.24 15.79
CA ALA A 139 -5.22 -10.60 15.32
C ALA A 139 -5.94 -10.60 13.95
N PHE A 140 -6.91 -9.72 13.75
CA PHE A 140 -7.53 -9.53 12.44
C PHE A 140 -6.50 -9.12 11.38
N LEU A 141 -5.66 -8.13 11.65
CA LEU A 141 -4.62 -7.70 10.71
C LEU A 141 -3.59 -8.81 10.42
N ALA A 142 -3.27 -9.64 11.40
CA ALA A 142 -2.34 -10.76 11.27
C ALA A 142 -2.91 -11.96 10.52
N LEU A 143 -4.18 -12.28 10.76
CA LEU A 143 -4.82 -13.49 10.25
C LEU A 143 -5.62 -13.25 8.97
N VAL A 144 -5.94 -11.99 8.63
CA VAL A 144 -6.77 -11.60 7.49
C VAL A 144 -5.96 -10.77 6.49
N CYS A 145 -4.97 -11.43 5.85
CA CYS A 145 -4.09 -10.81 4.87
C CYS A 145 -4.54 -11.09 3.43
N GLY A 146 -4.94 -12.32 3.09
CA GLY A 146 -5.45 -12.69 1.76
C GLY A 146 -4.46 -12.44 0.58
N PRO A 147 -4.75 -12.97 -0.62
CA PRO A 147 -3.98 -12.64 -1.82
C PRO A 147 -4.31 -11.24 -2.36
N ASP A 148 -5.54 -10.79 -2.13
CA ASP A 148 -6.10 -9.58 -2.73
C ASP A 148 -6.02 -8.37 -1.77
N ALA A 149 -7.04 -7.50 -1.76
CA ALA A 149 -7.03 -6.21 -1.08
C ALA A 149 -7.49 -6.26 0.39
N ALA A 150 -7.33 -7.38 1.08
CA ALA A 150 -7.66 -7.45 2.50
C ALA A 150 -6.80 -6.45 3.29
N LEU A 151 -7.37 -5.86 4.36
CA LEU A 151 -6.66 -4.81 5.11
C LEU A 151 -5.34 -5.28 5.72
N GLY A 152 -5.21 -6.55 6.12
CA GLY A 152 -3.96 -7.10 6.62
C GLY A 152 -2.80 -7.02 5.62
N THR A 153 -3.09 -7.11 4.30
CA THR A 153 -2.08 -6.95 3.24
C THR A 153 -1.43 -5.56 3.25
N PHE A 154 -2.16 -4.53 3.64
CA PHE A 154 -1.66 -3.15 3.71
C PHE A 154 -0.99 -2.81 5.05
N HIS A 155 -0.94 -3.75 6.01
CA HIS A 155 -0.43 -3.48 7.35
C HIS A 155 1.04 -3.81 7.58
N LEU A 156 1.52 -5.01 7.24
CA LEU A 156 2.96 -5.31 7.26
C LEU A 156 3.50 -5.62 5.86
N PRO A 157 2.83 -6.49 5.06
CA PRO A 157 3.39 -6.93 3.78
C PRO A 157 3.62 -5.80 2.78
N ARG A 158 2.81 -4.74 2.82
CA ARG A 158 2.90 -3.58 1.90
C ARG A 158 3.03 -2.24 2.62
N LEU A 159 3.41 -2.23 3.90
CA LEU A 159 3.38 -1.01 4.71
C LEU A 159 4.32 0.08 4.19
N TYR A 160 5.47 -0.32 3.64
CA TYR A 160 6.46 0.58 3.04
C TYR A 160 5.97 1.25 1.75
N GLN A 161 4.88 0.76 1.14
CA GLN A 161 4.18 1.48 0.09
C GLN A 161 3.33 2.54 0.79
N GLY A 162 3.44 3.82 0.43
CA GLY A 162 2.81 4.87 1.25
C GLY A 162 1.29 4.72 1.44
N LYS A 163 0.57 4.06 0.52
CA LYS A 163 -0.83 3.64 0.71
C LYS A 163 -1.04 2.74 1.93
N GLY A 164 -0.11 1.83 2.23
CA GLY A 164 -0.13 1.00 3.43
C GLY A 164 -0.07 1.83 4.71
N MET A 165 0.86 2.79 4.78
CA MET A 165 0.96 3.72 5.92
C MET A 165 -0.25 4.64 6.06
N PHE A 166 -0.84 5.08 4.95
CA PHE A 166 -2.05 5.88 4.96
C PHE A 166 -3.19 5.14 5.67
N VAL A 167 -3.48 3.90 5.25
CA VAL A 167 -4.56 3.09 5.83
C VAL A 167 -4.24 2.63 7.25
N SER A 168 -2.98 2.25 7.51
CA SER A 168 -2.59 1.62 8.77
C SER A 168 -2.27 2.59 9.90
N ALA A 169 -1.86 3.83 9.58
CA ALA A 169 -1.47 4.82 10.59
C ALA A 169 -2.28 6.13 10.47
N VAL A 170 -2.36 6.72 9.28
CA VAL A 170 -3.01 8.03 9.11
C VAL A 170 -4.51 7.95 9.34
N VAL A 171 -5.21 6.96 8.78
CA VAL A 171 -6.66 6.81 8.97
C VAL A 171 -7.01 6.64 10.46
N PRO A 172 -6.38 5.72 11.23
CA PRO A 172 -6.64 5.63 12.67
C PRO A 172 -6.33 6.92 13.44
N LEU A 173 -5.22 7.60 13.13
CA LEU A 173 -4.86 8.85 13.79
C LEU A 173 -5.82 9.98 13.42
N MET A 174 -6.30 10.06 12.19
CA MET A 174 -7.27 11.07 11.76
C MET A 174 -8.56 10.92 12.57
N TRP A 175 -9.10 9.69 12.68
CA TRP A 175 -10.25 9.41 13.55
C TRP A 175 -9.97 9.77 15.03
N LEU A 176 -8.77 9.51 15.53
CA LEU A 176 -8.37 9.87 16.89
C LEU A 176 -8.34 11.39 17.11
N TYR A 177 -7.73 12.16 16.22
CA TYR A 177 -7.60 13.61 16.40
C TYR A 177 -8.89 14.35 16.09
N LEU A 178 -9.71 13.87 15.15
CA LEU A 178 -11.10 14.32 15.00
C LEU A 178 -11.88 14.08 16.30
N THR A 179 -11.75 12.89 16.90
CA THR A 179 -12.37 12.60 18.20
C THR A 179 -11.92 13.61 19.27
N ARG A 180 -10.62 13.93 19.35
CA ARG A 180 -10.10 14.91 20.32
C ARG A 180 -10.56 16.33 20.04
N TRP A 181 -10.61 16.74 18.78
CA TRP A 181 -11.12 18.05 18.40
C TRP A 181 -12.58 18.21 18.82
N PHE A 182 -13.42 17.22 18.53
CA PHE A 182 -14.83 17.28 18.88
C PHE A 182 -15.10 17.01 20.37
N ASP A 183 -14.27 16.28 21.10
CA ASP A 183 -14.46 16.15 22.56
C ASP A 183 -13.95 17.37 23.33
N GLU A 184 -12.74 17.85 23.01
CA GLU A 184 -11.95 18.72 23.90
C GLU A 184 -11.64 20.09 23.27
N ARG A 185 -11.96 20.32 21.99
CA ARG A 185 -11.58 21.55 21.25
C ARG A 185 -10.09 21.85 21.25
N SER A 186 -9.28 20.78 21.30
CA SER A 186 -7.83 20.89 21.36
C SER A 186 -7.26 21.52 20.09
N ARG A 187 -6.61 22.69 20.22
CA ARG A 187 -5.85 23.33 19.12
C ARG A 187 -4.73 22.42 18.62
N ARG A 188 -4.09 21.69 19.54
CA ARG A 188 -3.08 20.68 19.19
C ARG A 188 -3.66 19.58 18.30
N ALA A 189 -4.91 19.17 18.51
CA ALA A 189 -5.56 18.20 17.63
C ALA A 189 -5.80 18.77 16.23
N LEU A 190 -6.16 20.06 16.08
CA LEU A 190 -6.26 20.69 14.76
C LEU A 190 -4.92 20.74 14.04
N VAL A 191 -3.84 21.13 14.72
CA VAL A 191 -2.49 21.13 14.14
C VAL A 191 -2.12 19.73 13.66
N LEU A 192 -2.44 18.70 14.45
CA LEU A 192 -2.18 17.30 14.09
C LEU A 192 -3.09 16.81 12.95
N ILE A 193 -4.31 17.32 12.81
CA ILE A 193 -5.17 17.08 11.63
C ILE A 193 -4.50 17.66 10.38
N VAL A 194 -4.05 18.92 10.42
CA VAL A 194 -3.34 19.55 9.29
C VAL A 194 -2.07 18.77 8.93
N ALA A 195 -1.25 18.43 9.93
CA ALA A 195 -0.02 17.65 9.73
C ALA A 195 -0.32 16.27 9.13
N LEU A 196 -1.37 15.59 9.58
CA LEU A 196 -1.80 14.31 9.01
C LEU A 196 -2.31 14.45 7.59
N SER A 197 -3.00 15.54 7.25
CA SER A 197 -3.45 15.80 5.88
C SER A 197 -2.27 16.00 4.92
N ILE A 198 -1.25 16.74 5.34
CA ILE A 198 0.00 16.90 4.58
C ILE A 198 0.70 15.54 4.44
N THR A 199 0.83 14.81 5.54
CA THR A 199 1.43 13.47 5.56
C THR A 199 0.67 12.51 4.66
N ALA A 200 -0.67 12.54 4.66
CA ALA A 200 -1.51 11.65 3.86
C ALA A 200 -1.23 11.79 2.36
N ILE A 201 -1.15 13.04 1.90
CA ILE A 201 -0.87 13.38 0.49
C ILE A 201 0.57 12.99 0.12
N GLY A 202 1.54 13.22 1.01
CA GLY A 202 2.91 12.76 0.81
C GLY A 202 3.07 11.23 0.82
N LEU A 203 2.16 10.50 1.47
CA LEU A 203 2.17 9.04 1.46
C LEU A 203 1.50 8.46 0.21
N THR A 204 0.39 9.05 -0.27
CA THR A 204 -0.35 8.48 -1.39
C THR A 204 -1.31 9.47 -2.02
N THR A 205 -1.44 9.39 -3.35
CA THR A 205 -2.47 10.10 -4.12
C THR A 205 -3.89 9.67 -3.75
N THR A 206 -4.05 8.46 -3.21
CA THR A 206 -5.35 7.94 -2.72
C THR A 206 -5.94 8.83 -1.62
N ALA A 207 -5.10 9.53 -0.86
CA ALA A 207 -5.55 10.40 0.20
C ALA A 207 -6.43 11.55 -0.31
N ALA A 208 -6.22 12.01 -1.55
CA ALA A 208 -7.05 13.05 -2.17
C ALA A 208 -8.52 12.63 -2.32
N ILE A 209 -8.79 11.32 -2.41
CA ILE A 209 -10.14 10.76 -2.54
C ILE A 209 -10.70 10.33 -1.18
N ILE A 210 -9.91 9.58 -0.40
CA ILE A 210 -10.39 8.96 0.83
C ILE A 210 -10.52 9.97 1.97
N LEU A 211 -9.65 10.97 2.05
CA LEU A 211 -9.68 11.93 3.15
C LEU A 211 -10.92 12.83 3.15
N PRO A 212 -11.39 13.38 2.00
CA PRO A 212 -12.70 14.03 1.91
C PRO A 212 -13.86 13.15 2.38
N LEU A 213 -13.89 11.86 2.00
CA LEU A 213 -14.95 10.95 2.42
C LEU A 213 -14.93 10.69 3.93
N LEU A 214 -13.74 10.45 4.50
CA LEU A 214 -13.54 10.24 5.94
C LEU A 214 -14.00 11.47 6.74
N VAL A 215 -13.49 12.65 6.37
CA VAL A 215 -13.79 13.91 7.07
C VAL A 215 -15.22 14.34 6.83
N GLY A 216 -15.76 14.12 5.63
CA GLY A 216 -17.15 14.37 5.28
C GLY A 216 -18.12 13.54 6.12
N GLY A 217 -17.86 12.24 6.29
CA GLY A 217 -18.64 11.37 7.18
C GLY A 217 -18.60 11.83 8.64
N ALA A 218 -17.42 12.23 9.12
CA ALA A 218 -17.27 12.83 10.45
C ALA A 218 -18.04 14.15 10.60
N ALA A 219 -17.93 15.04 9.61
CA ALA A 219 -18.56 16.36 9.59
C ALA A 219 -20.08 16.26 9.53
N LEU A 220 -20.64 15.35 8.72
CA LEU A 220 -22.07 15.10 8.58
C LEU A 220 -22.71 14.84 9.94
N MET A 221 -22.16 13.93 10.74
CA MET A 221 -22.71 13.62 12.05
C MET A 221 -22.56 14.77 13.04
N MET A 222 -21.52 15.59 12.91
CA MET A 222 -21.35 16.78 13.75
C MET A 222 -22.32 17.90 13.35
N LEU A 223 -22.66 18.01 12.06
CA LEU A 223 -23.70 18.93 11.57
C LEU A 223 -25.07 18.55 12.13
N LEU A 224 -25.43 17.26 12.10
CA LEU A 224 -26.71 16.76 12.63
C LEU A 224 -26.90 17.02 14.13
N VAL A 225 -25.81 17.11 14.91
CA VAL A 225 -25.85 17.42 16.35
C VAL A 225 -25.60 18.93 16.60
N GLY A 226 -25.78 19.78 15.58
CA GLY A 226 -25.73 21.24 15.71
C GLY A 226 -24.31 21.84 15.85
N ARG A 227 -23.25 21.05 15.62
CA ARG A 227 -21.85 21.46 15.83
C ARG A 227 -21.17 21.97 14.55
N TRP A 228 -21.90 22.72 13.72
CA TRP A 228 -21.46 23.11 12.38
C TRP A 228 -20.14 23.87 12.33
N LYS A 229 -19.90 24.85 13.22
CA LYS A 229 -18.62 25.60 13.28
C LYS A 229 -17.43 24.68 13.51
N ALA A 230 -17.63 23.65 14.34
CA ALA A 230 -16.62 22.64 14.63
C ALA A 230 -16.26 21.82 13.40
N ALA A 231 -17.31 21.41 12.69
CA ALA A 231 -17.23 20.58 11.50
C ALA A 231 -16.54 21.36 10.38
N LEU A 232 -16.90 22.64 10.19
CA LEU A 232 -16.27 23.51 9.20
C LEU A 232 -14.77 23.69 9.48
N VAL A 233 -14.38 24.02 10.72
CA VAL A 233 -12.96 24.20 11.07
C VAL A 233 -12.17 22.90 10.89
N ALA A 234 -12.72 21.75 11.29
CA ALA A 234 -12.08 20.46 11.06
C ALA A 234 -11.98 20.12 9.58
N GLY A 235 -13.03 20.41 8.80
CA GLY A 235 -13.09 20.21 7.36
C GLY A 235 -12.02 21.02 6.64
N VAL A 236 -11.94 22.33 6.91
CA VAL A 236 -10.90 23.19 6.34
C VAL A 236 -9.51 22.72 6.75
N ALA A 237 -9.28 22.43 8.03
CA ALA A 237 -8.00 21.93 8.52
C ALA A 237 -7.57 20.63 7.84
N ALA A 238 -8.52 19.74 7.56
CA ALA A 238 -8.21 18.45 6.96
C ALA A 238 -8.09 18.49 5.42
N LEU A 239 -8.84 19.38 4.75
CA LEU A 239 -9.03 19.32 3.30
C LEU A 239 -8.36 20.46 2.53
N ALA A 240 -8.00 21.57 3.17
CA ALA A 240 -7.39 22.71 2.47
C ALA A 240 -6.10 22.30 1.72
N TYR A 241 -5.23 21.50 2.35
CA TYR A 241 -4.00 21.04 1.72
C TYR A 241 -4.25 20.02 0.59
N PRO A 242 -4.99 18.91 0.80
CA PRO A 242 -5.37 18.00 -0.29
C PRO A 242 -5.99 18.70 -1.51
N VAL A 243 -6.97 19.58 -1.29
CA VAL A 243 -7.65 20.32 -2.36
C VAL A 243 -6.67 21.26 -3.07
N GLY A 244 -5.84 21.99 -2.31
CA GLY A 244 -4.82 22.88 -2.87
C GLY A 244 -3.80 22.12 -3.72
N VAL A 245 -3.33 20.96 -3.27
CA VAL A 245 -2.39 20.12 -4.02
C VAL A 245 -3.02 19.58 -5.30
N VAL A 246 -4.25 19.08 -5.25
CA VAL A 246 -4.96 18.62 -6.46
C VAL A 246 -5.14 19.78 -7.44
N ALA A 247 -5.58 20.95 -6.96
CA ALA A 247 -5.74 22.13 -7.80
C ALA A 247 -4.42 22.56 -8.47
N VAL A 248 -3.33 22.63 -7.69
CA VAL A 248 -2.00 22.97 -8.21
C VAL A 248 -1.49 21.91 -9.19
N ALA A 249 -1.65 20.62 -8.89
CA ALA A 249 -1.24 19.54 -9.78
C ALA A 249 -1.99 19.59 -11.12
N GLN A 250 -3.30 19.83 -11.08
CA GLN A 250 -4.14 19.99 -12.28
C GLN A 250 -3.74 21.23 -13.11
N LEU A 251 -3.36 22.33 -12.44
CA LEU A 251 -2.88 23.54 -13.12
C LEU A 251 -1.49 23.36 -13.76
N LEU A 252 -0.59 22.60 -13.14
CA LEU A 252 0.79 22.44 -13.59
C LEU A 252 0.99 21.29 -14.59
N VAL A 253 0.28 20.17 -14.39
CA VAL A 253 0.43 18.94 -15.18
C VAL A 253 -0.65 18.83 -16.26
N GLY A 254 -1.68 19.69 -16.22
CA GLY A 254 -2.89 19.55 -17.01
C GLY A 254 -3.85 18.54 -16.39
N SER A 255 -5.05 18.42 -16.97
CA SER A 255 -5.97 17.37 -16.56
C SER A 255 -5.36 16.02 -16.87
N ALA A 256 -4.83 15.38 -15.84
CA ALA A 256 -4.62 13.95 -15.83
C ALA A 256 -6.01 13.32 -15.99
N THR A 257 -6.44 13.14 -17.23
CA THR A 257 -7.29 12.00 -17.51
C THR A 257 -6.50 10.81 -17.00
N GLU A 258 -7.09 9.96 -16.17
CA GLU A 258 -6.55 8.62 -15.96
C GLU A 258 -6.66 7.92 -17.33
N ALA A 259 -5.77 8.27 -18.26
CA ALA A 259 -5.50 7.52 -19.48
C ALA A 259 -4.73 6.28 -19.02
N ALA A 260 -5.46 5.41 -18.33
CA ALA A 260 -4.94 4.19 -17.73
C ALA A 260 -6.10 3.21 -17.48
N ALA A 261 -6.53 2.59 -18.57
CA ALA A 261 -7.16 1.29 -18.65
C ALA A 261 -8.62 1.17 -18.16
N ASP A 262 -9.48 0.82 -19.10
CA ASP A 262 -10.83 0.22 -19.01
C ASP A 262 -10.91 -1.09 -18.15
N VAL A 263 -9.98 -1.30 -17.23
CA VAL A 263 -9.69 -2.62 -16.67
C VAL A 263 -10.26 -2.71 -15.25
N ASN A 264 -11.58 -2.82 -15.22
CA ASN A 264 -12.47 -3.19 -14.11
C ASN A 264 -12.83 -2.08 -13.11
N VAL A 265 -13.95 -1.40 -13.39
CA VAL A 265 -14.77 -0.79 -12.33
C VAL A 265 -15.25 -1.91 -11.41
N TRP A 266 -14.94 -1.80 -10.12
CA TRP A 266 -15.37 -2.79 -9.13
C TRP A 266 -16.67 -2.29 -8.48
N GLY A 267 -17.77 -2.94 -8.81
CA GLY A 267 -19.03 -2.67 -8.14
C GLY A 267 -18.98 -2.94 -6.63
N ALA A 268 -20.03 -2.51 -5.94
CA ALA A 268 -20.10 -2.56 -4.48
C ALA A 268 -19.82 -3.96 -3.89
N GLU A 269 -20.39 -5.01 -4.48
CA GLU A 269 -20.21 -6.39 -4.02
C GLU A 269 -18.73 -6.80 -4.06
N ARG A 270 -18.07 -6.64 -5.21
CA ARG A 270 -16.64 -7.00 -5.31
C ARG A 270 -15.79 -6.11 -4.41
N THR A 271 -16.07 -4.81 -4.30
CA THR A 271 -15.36 -3.92 -3.38
C THR A 271 -15.46 -4.39 -1.93
N PHE A 272 -16.65 -4.82 -1.51
CA PHE A 272 -16.86 -5.43 -0.19
C PHE A 272 -16.05 -6.72 -0.05
N GLN A 273 -16.21 -7.68 -0.96
CA GLN A 273 -15.54 -8.99 -0.89
C GLN A 273 -14.02 -8.86 -0.82
N ARG A 274 -13.43 -7.93 -1.59
CA ARG A 274 -11.98 -7.72 -1.63
C ARG A 274 -11.42 -7.20 -0.30
N THR A 275 -12.16 -6.33 0.39
CA THR A 275 -11.66 -5.69 1.63
C THR A 275 -12.16 -6.36 2.91
N PHE A 276 -13.46 -6.65 2.98
CA PHE A 276 -14.14 -7.24 4.14
C PHE A 276 -14.04 -8.78 4.17
N GLN A 277 -13.60 -9.41 3.07
CA GLN A 277 -13.63 -10.86 2.86
C GLN A 277 -15.05 -11.42 2.67
N ILE A 278 -15.12 -12.72 2.41
CA ILE A 278 -16.35 -13.50 2.25
C ILE A 278 -16.58 -14.42 3.46
N GLY A 279 -17.77 -15.05 3.51
CA GLY A 279 -18.12 -16.01 4.54
C GLY A 279 -18.17 -15.38 5.94
N ILE A 280 -17.79 -16.15 6.96
CA ILE A 280 -17.88 -15.71 8.36
C ILE A 280 -17.02 -14.47 8.66
N VAL A 281 -15.88 -14.31 7.98
CA VAL A 281 -15.00 -13.14 8.16
C VAL A 281 -15.67 -11.89 7.60
N GLY A 282 -16.29 -12.01 6.42
CA GLY A 282 -17.13 -10.95 5.84
C GLY A 282 -18.30 -10.56 6.74
N VAL A 283 -18.96 -11.54 7.36
CA VAL A 283 -20.05 -11.30 8.33
C VAL A 283 -19.53 -10.53 9.55
N ILE A 284 -18.41 -10.96 10.15
CA ILE A 284 -17.81 -10.26 11.31
C ILE A 284 -17.44 -8.82 10.92
N ALA A 285 -16.86 -8.61 9.74
CA ALA A 285 -16.46 -7.29 9.28
C ALA A 285 -17.68 -6.38 8.96
N GLY A 286 -18.77 -6.94 8.43
CA GLY A 286 -20.05 -6.24 8.27
C GLY A 286 -20.70 -5.89 9.61
N LEU A 287 -20.71 -6.82 10.57
CA LEU A 287 -21.16 -6.54 11.94
C LEU A 287 -20.32 -5.42 12.59
N ALA A 288 -19.01 -5.40 12.37
CA ALA A 288 -18.15 -4.32 12.84
C ALA A 288 -18.53 -2.97 12.22
N LEU A 289 -18.85 -2.95 10.92
CA LEU A 289 -19.30 -1.75 10.20
C LEU A 289 -20.60 -1.17 10.79
N TRP A 290 -21.62 -2.02 10.97
CA TRP A 290 -22.97 -1.57 11.35
C TRP A 290 -23.20 -1.50 12.86
N CYS A 291 -22.57 -2.37 13.66
CA CYS A 291 -22.68 -2.36 15.12
C CYS A 291 -21.58 -1.54 15.80
N GLY A 292 -20.45 -1.28 15.12
CA GLY A 292 -19.34 -0.48 15.63
C GLY A 292 -19.76 0.86 16.29
N PRO A 293 -20.68 1.64 15.70
CA PRO A 293 -21.16 2.89 16.30
C PRO A 293 -21.84 2.70 17.67
N LEU A 294 -22.55 1.59 17.87
CA LEU A 294 -23.24 1.27 19.12
C LEU A 294 -22.26 0.83 20.22
N LEU A 295 -21.11 0.30 19.83
CA LEU A 295 -20.09 -0.27 20.71
C LEU A 295 -19.00 0.74 21.07
N ALA A 296 -18.73 1.70 20.17
CA ALA A 296 -17.81 2.78 20.43
C ALA A 296 -18.25 3.60 21.66
N ARG A 297 -17.28 4.22 22.34
CA ARG A 297 -17.56 5.10 23.49
C ARG A 297 -18.61 6.15 23.11
N ARG A 298 -19.64 6.26 23.96
CA ARG A 298 -20.77 7.19 23.79
C ARG A 298 -20.31 8.62 23.49
N ARG A 299 -21.15 9.37 22.78
CA ARG A 299 -20.93 10.73 22.26
C ARG A 299 -20.09 10.73 20.99
N THR A 300 -19.03 11.53 20.94
CA THR A 300 -18.21 11.77 19.74
C THR A 300 -17.74 10.49 19.05
N PRO A 301 -17.10 9.50 19.71
CA PRO A 301 -16.65 8.30 19.00
C PRO A 301 -17.78 7.53 18.33
N ALA A 302 -18.90 7.33 19.01
CA ALA A 302 -20.09 6.69 18.45
C ALA A 302 -20.64 7.45 17.23
N LEU A 303 -20.72 8.79 17.31
CA LEU A 303 -21.16 9.62 16.18
C LEU A 303 -20.18 9.55 15.01
N LEU A 304 -18.88 9.60 15.26
CA LEU A 304 -17.86 9.51 14.21
C LEU A 304 -17.85 8.14 13.53
N ALA A 305 -17.95 7.07 14.32
CA ALA A 305 -18.12 5.72 13.80
C ALA A 305 -19.41 5.57 12.99
N ALA A 306 -20.53 6.16 13.45
CA ALA A 306 -21.79 6.19 12.69
C ALA A 306 -21.64 6.92 11.36
N GLY A 307 -20.95 8.07 11.35
CA GLY A 307 -20.72 8.86 10.15
C GLY A 307 -19.91 8.10 9.12
N GLY A 308 -18.76 7.55 9.52
CA GLY A 308 -17.96 6.72 8.62
C GLY A 308 -18.68 5.44 8.17
N GLY A 309 -19.43 4.80 9.07
CA GLY A 309 -20.22 3.61 8.75
C GLY A 309 -21.34 3.88 7.76
N LEU A 310 -22.05 5.01 7.91
CA LEU A 310 -23.07 5.47 6.98
C LEU A 310 -22.46 5.83 5.62
N THR A 311 -21.39 6.62 5.60
CA THR A 311 -20.69 6.98 4.35
C THR A 311 -20.27 5.74 3.58
N LEU A 312 -19.63 4.77 4.25
CA LEU A 312 -19.23 3.54 3.58
C LEU A 312 -20.43 2.69 3.15
N SER A 313 -21.50 2.62 3.95
CA SER A 313 -22.71 1.86 3.57
C SER A 313 -23.36 2.45 2.32
N VAL A 314 -23.42 3.78 2.18
CA VAL A 314 -23.92 4.45 0.98
C VAL A 314 -23.03 4.16 -0.23
N LEU A 315 -21.71 4.22 -0.06
CA LEU A 315 -20.75 3.90 -1.13
C LEU A 315 -20.80 2.42 -1.54
N LEU A 316 -21.30 1.53 -0.68
CA LEU A 316 -21.50 0.11 -0.97
C LEU A 316 -22.93 -0.21 -1.44
N LEU A 317 -23.75 0.80 -1.76
CA LEU A 317 -24.99 0.56 -2.50
C LEU A 317 -24.66 0.25 -3.97
N PRO A 318 -25.30 -0.75 -4.58
CA PRO A 318 -25.11 -1.06 -6.01
C PRO A 318 -25.35 0.19 -6.89
N GLY A 319 -24.44 0.45 -7.83
CA GLY A 319 -24.52 1.58 -8.77
C GLY A 319 -23.89 2.88 -8.29
N VAL A 320 -23.61 3.05 -6.98
CA VAL A 320 -23.06 4.31 -6.46
C VAL A 320 -21.58 4.50 -6.86
N LEU A 321 -20.77 3.45 -6.81
CA LEU A 321 -19.36 3.54 -7.21
C LEU A 321 -19.20 3.71 -8.71
N GLU A 322 -20.07 3.05 -9.47
CA GLU A 322 -20.15 3.15 -10.92
C GLU A 322 -20.51 4.58 -11.32
N TRP A 323 -21.57 5.14 -10.74
CA TRP A 323 -21.99 6.52 -10.96
C TRP A 323 -20.91 7.54 -10.57
N LEU A 324 -20.23 7.34 -9.43
CA LEU A 324 -19.11 8.20 -9.04
C LEU A 324 -17.93 8.09 -10.01
N GLY A 325 -17.66 6.89 -10.52
CA GLY A 325 -16.62 6.65 -11.53
C GLY A 325 -16.92 7.39 -12.82
N GLU A 326 -18.16 7.33 -13.30
CA GLU A 326 -18.62 8.07 -14.49
C GLU A 326 -18.57 9.59 -14.28
N LEU A 327 -18.98 10.08 -13.11
CA LEU A 327 -19.01 11.51 -12.80
C LEU A 327 -17.60 12.12 -12.68
N THR A 328 -16.67 11.38 -12.07
CA THR A 328 -15.34 11.90 -11.72
C THR A 328 -14.26 11.52 -12.73
N GLY A 329 -14.50 10.51 -13.56
CA GLY A 329 -13.48 9.89 -14.42
C GLY A 329 -12.44 9.07 -13.64
N ILE A 330 -12.64 8.85 -12.33
CA ILE A 330 -11.69 8.19 -11.43
C ILE A 330 -12.31 6.86 -10.99
N SER A 331 -12.17 5.81 -11.79
CA SER A 331 -12.87 4.54 -11.56
C SER A 331 -11.98 3.44 -10.96
N VAL A 332 -10.67 3.44 -11.30
CA VAL A 332 -9.73 2.36 -10.98
C VAL A 332 -9.38 2.30 -9.49
N VAL A 333 -9.56 3.40 -8.75
CA VAL A 333 -9.18 3.51 -7.34
C VAL A 333 -10.37 3.52 -6.37
N LEU A 334 -11.62 3.56 -6.87
CA LEU A 334 -12.81 3.61 -6.02
C LEU A 334 -13.02 2.37 -5.14
N TRP A 335 -12.46 1.22 -5.52
CA TRP A 335 -12.48 0.04 -4.64
C TRP A 335 -11.77 0.28 -3.29
N ARG A 336 -10.98 1.34 -3.16
CA ARG A 336 -10.29 1.73 -1.92
C ARG A 336 -11.19 2.45 -0.92
N VAL A 337 -12.47 2.73 -1.23
CA VAL A 337 -13.39 3.41 -0.30
C VAL A 337 -13.49 2.78 1.10
N PRO A 338 -13.38 1.45 1.30
CA PRO A 338 -13.38 0.88 2.65
C PRO A 338 -12.23 1.38 3.55
N TRP A 339 -11.15 1.91 2.95
CA TRP A 339 -10.00 2.46 3.67
C TRP A 339 -10.33 3.73 4.46
N LEU A 340 -11.49 4.35 4.25
CA LEU A 340 -11.92 5.51 5.03
C LEU A 340 -12.13 5.16 6.52
N LEU A 341 -12.39 3.88 6.84
CA LEU A 341 -12.61 3.42 8.20
C LEU A 341 -11.36 2.75 8.78
N ALA A 342 -11.12 3.01 10.07
CA ALA A 342 -10.25 2.15 10.88
C ALA A 342 -10.96 0.84 11.24
N LEU A 343 -11.33 0.05 10.23
CA LEU A 343 -12.11 -1.18 10.38
C LEU A 343 -11.52 -2.17 11.41
N PRO A 344 -10.19 -2.37 11.53
CA PRO A 344 -9.63 -3.23 12.57
C PRO A 344 -10.04 -2.78 13.98
N ALA A 345 -10.12 -1.46 14.23
CA ALA A 345 -10.58 -0.94 15.51
C ALA A 345 -12.07 -1.25 15.74
N LEU A 346 -12.91 -1.15 14.71
CA LEU A 346 -14.33 -1.51 14.78
C LEU A 346 -14.54 -3.00 15.03
N ILE A 347 -13.75 -3.87 14.39
CA ILE A 347 -13.76 -5.32 14.63
C ILE A 347 -13.35 -5.60 16.09
N GLY A 348 -12.31 -4.92 16.58
CA GLY A 348 -11.92 -4.97 17.98
C GLY A 348 -13.05 -4.59 18.95
N LEU A 349 -13.90 -3.61 18.59
CA LEU A 349 -15.02 -3.19 19.44
C LEU A 349 -16.09 -4.27 19.63
N LEU A 350 -16.22 -5.26 18.72
CA LEU A 350 -17.20 -6.34 18.83
C LEU A 350 -17.05 -7.18 20.12
N CYS A 351 -15.85 -7.30 20.68
CA CYS A 351 -15.64 -7.99 21.96
C CYS A 351 -15.91 -7.11 23.20
N THR A 352 -16.35 -5.87 23.00
CA THR A 352 -16.58 -4.88 24.08
C THR A 352 -18.06 -4.68 24.42
N VAL A 353 -18.94 -5.55 23.90
CA VAL A 353 -20.39 -5.54 24.14
C VAL A 353 -20.71 -5.35 25.61
N TRP A 354 -21.63 -4.43 25.87
CA TRP A 354 -22.13 -4.18 27.21
C TRP A 354 -23.36 -5.04 27.48
N LEU A 355 -23.24 -5.93 28.48
CA LEU A 355 -24.36 -6.77 28.94
C LEU A 355 -25.03 -6.16 30.18
N PRO A 356 -26.37 -6.10 30.25
CA PRO A 356 -27.12 -5.58 31.39
C PRO A 356 -27.14 -6.54 32.60
N THR A 357 -26.02 -7.19 32.91
CA THR A 357 -25.84 -8.03 34.11
C THR A 357 -25.05 -7.29 35.19
N ARG A 358 -25.33 -7.52 36.48
CA ARG A 358 -24.56 -6.95 37.60
C ARG A 358 -23.20 -7.65 37.80
N LEU A 359 -23.01 -8.84 37.22
CA LEU A 359 -21.81 -9.65 37.42
C LEU A 359 -20.68 -9.23 36.50
N ARG A 360 -19.63 -8.61 37.07
CA ARG A 360 -18.43 -8.16 36.32
C ARG A 360 -17.71 -9.33 35.63
N SER A 361 -17.64 -10.49 36.28
CA SER A 361 -17.03 -11.72 35.76
C SER A 361 -17.72 -12.21 34.49
N VAL A 362 -19.06 -12.28 34.48
CA VAL A 362 -19.84 -12.69 33.31
C VAL A 362 -19.60 -11.74 32.13
N ARG A 363 -19.60 -10.42 32.38
CA ARG A 363 -19.28 -9.46 31.32
C ARG A 363 -17.89 -9.71 30.75
N ALA A 364 -16.89 -9.90 31.61
CA ALA A 364 -15.50 -10.13 31.18
C ALA A 364 -15.37 -11.42 30.38
N LEU A 365 -15.98 -12.50 30.87
CA LEU A 365 -16.01 -13.81 30.22
C LEU A 365 -16.63 -13.71 28.82
N VAL A 366 -17.78 -13.06 28.66
CA VAL A 366 -18.39 -12.92 27.32
C VAL A 366 -17.50 -12.16 26.36
N GLY A 367 -16.82 -11.11 26.82
CA GLY A 367 -15.84 -10.40 25.98
C GLY A 367 -14.71 -11.32 25.51
N VAL A 368 -14.14 -12.11 26.43
CA VAL A 368 -13.07 -13.06 26.12
C VAL A 368 -13.56 -14.17 25.20
N VAL A 369 -14.77 -14.71 25.40
CA VAL A 369 -15.37 -15.74 24.54
C VAL A 369 -15.60 -15.19 23.14
N LEU A 370 -16.15 -13.98 23.00
CA LEU A 370 -16.32 -13.34 21.69
C LEU A 370 -14.99 -13.08 20.99
N ALA A 371 -13.98 -12.59 21.74
CA ALA A 371 -12.64 -12.39 21.21
C ALA A 371 -12.03 -13.72 20.73
N GLY A 372 -12.11 -14.78 21.55
CA GLY A 372 -11.64 -16.12 21.19
C GLY A 372 -12.35 -16.68 19.96
N ALA A 373 -13.68 -16.55 19.88
CA ALA A 373 -14.46 -17.00 18.74
C ALA A 373 -14.10 -16.26 17.44
N MET A 374 -13.89 -14.94 17.50
CA MET A 374 -13.44 -14.15 16.34
C MET A 374 -12.03 -14.55 15.90
N VAL A 375 -11.07 -14.63 16.84
CA VAL A 375 -9.69 -15.02 16.53
C VAL A 375 -9.63 -16.44 15.97
N ALA A 376 -10.38 -17.38 16.54
CA ALA A 376 -10.51 -18.73 16.01
C ALA A 376 -11.09 -18.71 14.58
N SER A 377 -12.14 -17.91 14.34
CA SER A 377 -12.74 -17.76 13.01
C SER A 377 -11.76 -17.19 11.99
N PHE A 378 -10.94 -16.20 12.37
CA PHE A 378 -9.90 -15.67 11.48
C PHE A 378 -8.84 -16.74 11.18
N ALA A 379 -8.40 -17.48 12.20
CA ALA A 379 -7.40 -18.53 12.03
C ALA A 379 -7.89 -19.69 11.16
N THR A 380 -9.18 -20.03 11.19
CA THR A 380 -9.75 -21.14 10.42
C THR A 380 -10.21 -20.75 9.02
N TYR A 381 -10.75 -19.54 8.84
CA TYR A 381 -11.44 -19.15 7.60
C TYR A 381 -10.75 -18.05 6.80
N ALA A 382 -9.72 -17.38 7.34
CA ALA A 382 -8.94 -16.40 6.60
C ALA A 382 -7.55 -16.93 6.22
N THR A 383 -6.81 -16.11 5.45
CA THR A 383 -5.43 -16.40 5.07
C THR A 383 -4.49 -15.52 5.88
N PRO A 384 -3.65 -16.09 6.77
CA PRO A 384 -2.76 -15.32 7.61
C PRO A 384 -1.59 -14.73 6.82
N MET A 385 -1.00 -13.66 7.36
CA MET A 385 0.05 -12.91 6.68
C MET A 385 1.34 -13.70 6.40
N TRP A 386 1.59 -14.79 7.13
CA TRP A 386 2.75 -15.67 6.92
C TRP A 386 2.46 -16.84 5.96
N SER A 387 1.30 -16.84 5.29
CA SER A 387 0.95 -17.86 4.30
C SER A 387 1.43 -17.47 2.90
N GLU A 388 1.94 -18.45 2.15
CA GLU A 388 2.24 -18.28 0.72
C GLU A 388 1.01 -17.91 -0.11
N ARG A 389 -0.20 -18.29 0.33
CA ARG A 389 -1.47 -17.86 -0.30
C ARG A 389 -1.69 -16.34 -0.19
N SER A 390 -1.02 -15.68 0.75
CA SER A 390 -0.97 -14.23 0.85
C SER A 390 0.20 -13.61 0.09
N TRP A 391 0.88 -14.37 -0.79
CA TRP A 391 2.07 -13.94 -1.53
C TRP A 391 3.20 -13.46 -0.63
N VAL A 392 3.23 -13.92 0.63
CA VAL A 392 4.26 -13.61 1.61
C VAL A 392 5.07 -14.87 1.86
N GLN A 393 6.38 -14.72 1.85
CA GLN A 393 7.35 -15.74 2.25
C GLN A 393 7.94 -15.38 3.60
N VAL A 394 8.10 -16.38 4.46
CA VAL A 394 8.78 -16.25 5.75
C VAL A 394 10.22 -16.69 5.56
N HIS A 395 11.16 -15.83 5.95
CA HIS A 395 12.59 -16.12 5.87
C HIS A 395 13.19 -16.35 7.25
N ALA A 396 14.27 -17.13 7.32
CA ALA A 396 15.02 -17.35 8.55
C ALA A 396 15.91 -16.16 8.94
N GLU A 397 16.18 -15.27 7.99
CA GLU A 397 17.01 -14.08 8.14
C GLU A 397 16.33 -12.87 7.49
N PRO A 398 16.70 -11.63 7.88
CA PRO A 398 16.23 -10.43 7.20
C PRO A 398 16.61 -10.44 5.73
N VAL A 399 15.62 -10.31 4.85
CA VAL A 399 15.83 -10.27 3.40
C VAL A 399 15.17 -9.07 2.74
N TRP A 400 15.73 -8.67 1.60
CA TRP A 400 15.05 -7.80 0.67
C TRP A 400 13.77 -8.45 0.17
N LYS A 401 12.70 -7.65 -0.01
CA LYS A 401 11.39 -8.16 -0.41
C LYS A 401 11.30 -8.49 -1.91
N ILE A 402 12.43 -8.93 -2.48
CA ILE A 402 12.58 -9.42 -3.85
C ILE A 402 12.85 -10.92 -3.73
N PRO A 403 12.21 -11.78 -4.54
CA PRO A 403 12.55 -13.20 -4.57
C PRO A 403 14.05 -13.40 -4.82
N GLN A 404 14.71 -14.19 -3.96
CA GLN A 404 16.17 -14.27 -3.91
C GLN A 404 16.81 -14.70 -5.24
N GLN A 405 16.16 -15.62 -5.96
CA GLN A 405 16.58 -16.03 -7.30
C GLN A 405 16.62 -14.85 -8.30
N ARG A 406 15.61 -13.98 -8.25
CA ARG A 406 15.50 -12.79 -9.13
C ARG A 406 16.51 -11.73 -8.72
N LEU A 407 16.69 -11.52 -7.42
CA LEU A 407 17.68 -10.63 -6.87
C LEU A 407 19.10 -11.01 -7.33
N GLY A 408 19.47 -12.29 -7.20
CA GLY A 408 20.79 -12.77 -7.61
C GLY A 408 21.06 -12.64 -9.12
N ILE A 409 20.04 -12.84 -9.96
CA ILE A 409 20.16 -12.59 -11.41
C ILE A 409 20.35 -11.09 -11.70
N ALA A 410 19.52 -10.24 -11.09
CA ALA A 410 19.57 -8.80 -11.31
C ALA A 410 20.91 -8.20 -10.83
N GLN A 411 21.38 -8.58 -9.64
CA GLN A 411 22.69 -8.18 -9.12
C GLN A 411 23.81 -8.59 -10.07
N TRP A 412 23.82 -9.84 -10.51
CA TRP A 412 24.83 -10.31 -11.47
C TRP A 412 24.83 -9.49 -12.77
N ILE A 413 23.67 -9.26 -13.39
CA ILE A 413 23.55 -8.43 -14.60
C ILE A 413 24.09 -7.02 -14.36
N THR A 414 23.84 -6.43 -13.17
CA THR A 414 24.31 -5.08 -12.85
C THR A 414 25.81 -4.95 -12.66
N THR A 415 26.52 -6.07 -12.42
CA THR A 415 27.98 -6.11 -12.26
C THR A 415 28.75 -6.40 -13.55
N LEU A 416 28.06 -6.74 -14.64
CA LEU A 416 28.71 -7.04 -15.91
C LEU A 416 29.29 -5.78 -16.55
N ASP A 417 30.50 -5.90 -17.09
CA ASP A 417 31.06 -4.92 -18.02
C ASP A 417 30.29 -5.02 -19.35
N ARG A 418 29.49 -4.00 -19.62
CA ARG A 418 28.51 -4.02 -20.71
C ARG A 418 28.61 -2.75 -21.55
N PRO A 419 28.29 -2.83 -22.85
CA PRO A 419 28.18 -1.64 -23.67
C PRO A 419 27.04 -0.75 -23.19
N ASP A 420 27.11 0.52 -23.60
CA ASP A 420 26.03 1.49 -23.41
C ASP A 420 24.72 1.02 -24.05
N GLY A 421 23.60 1.58 -23.57
CA GLY A 421 22.26 1.26 -24.05
C GLY A 421 21.39 0.54 -23.02
N LEU A 422 20.21 0.09 -23.46
CA LEU A 422 19.26 -0.63 -22.62
C LEU A 422 19.63 -2.10 -22.46
N VAL A 423 19.30 -2.67 -21.30
CA VAL A 423 19.36 -4.10 -21.04
C VAL A 423 18.01 -4.74 -21.33
N LEU A 424 17.99 -5.69 -22.26
CA LEU A 424 16.87 -6.61 -22.45
C LEU A 424 17.09 -7.84 -21.57
N ALA A 425 16.17 -8.11 -20.65
CA ALA A 425 16.22 -9.30 -19.79
C ALA A 425 14.83 -9.94 -19.66
N PRO A 426 14.68 -11.15 -19.07
CA PRO A 426 13.36 -11.62 -18.69
C PRO A 426 12.68 -10.60 -17.79
N GLU A 427 11.37 -10.45 -17.92
CA GLU A 427 10.57 -9.44 -17.23
C GLU A 427 10.80 -9.44 -15.71
N THR A 428 10.92 -10.62 -15.12
CA THR A 428 11.19 -10.75 -13.68
C THR A 428 12.53 -10.14 -13.25
N ALA A 429 13.53 -10.11 -14.12
CA ALA A 429 14.82 -9.47 -13.89
C ALA A 429 14.75 -7.97 -14.21
N MET A 430 14.12 -7.59 -15.32
CA MET A 430 13.90 -6.17 -15.67
C MET A 430 13.10 -5.43 -14.59
N ARG A 431 12.18 -6.11 -13.90
CA ARG A 431 11.46 -5.54 -12.75
C ARG A 431 12.34 -5.28 -11.53
N ALA A 432 13.35 -6.12 -11.30
CA ALA A 432 14.20 -6.05 -10.11
C ALA A 432 15.35 -5.05 -10.28
N ILE A 433 15.92 -4.91 -11.47
CA ILE A 433 17.10 -4.07 -11.75
C ILE A 433 16.91 -2.60 -11.30
N PRO A 434 15.79 -1.91 -11.60
CA PRO A 434 15.57 -0.53 -11.15
C PRO A 434 15.50 -0.36 -9.64
N MET A 435 15.23 -1.45 -8.90
CA MET A 435 15.23 -1.46 -7.43
C MET A 435 16.64 -1.61 -6.85
N LEU A 436 17.66 -1.84 -7.69
CA LEU A 436 19.06 -2.00 -7.31
C LEU A 436 19.87 -0.76 -7.60
N THR A 437 19.72 -0.20 -8.80
CA THR A 437 20.52 0.93 -9.27
C THR A 437 19.85 1.63 -10.45
N THR A 438 20.18 2.91 -10.63
CA THR A 438 19.83 3.71 -11.80
C THR A 438 20.82 3.58 -12.95
N ARG A 439 22.02 3.05 -12.70
CA ARG A 439 23.08 2.91 -13.71
C ARG A 439 22.73 1.89 -14.80
N VAL A 440 21.78 1.00 -14.52
CA VAL A 440 21.30 -0.02 -15.46
C VAL A 440 19.88 0.27 -15.87
N ARG A 441 19.71 0.64 -17.13
CA ARG A 441 18.39 0.85 -17.72
C ARG A 441 17.92 -0.42 -18.41
N VAL A 442 16.62 -0.66 -18.35
CA VAL A 442 16.00 -1.87 -18.90
C VAL A 442 14.95 -1.52 -19.94
N VAL A 443 14.71 -2.43 -20.88
CA VAL A 443 13.74 -2.22 -21.97
C VAL A 443 12.33 -1.99 -21.45
N LEU A 444 11.84 -2.89 -20.59
CA LEU A 444 10.50 -2.82 -20.03
C LEU A 444 10.55 -3.10 -18.53
N PRO A 445 10.65 -2.05 -17.69
CA PRO A 445 10.60 -2.19 -16.24
C PRO A 445 9.30 -2.88 -15.80
N ARG A 446 8.14 -2.41 -16.30
CA ARG A 446 6.83 -3.01 -16.07
C ARG A 446 5.85 -2.62 -17.17
N ASP A 447 5.23 -3.62 -17.77
CA ASP A 447 4.18 -3.51 -18.78
C ASP A 447 2.97 -2.67 -18.35
N PHE A 448 2.53 -2.79 -17.10
CA PHE A 448 1.38 -2.07 -16.56
C PHE A 448 1.45 -0.55 -16.77
N TYR A 449 2.64 0.05 -16.73
CA TYR A 449 2.81 1.49 -16.91
C TYR A 449 2.80 1.94 -18.37
N LEU A 450 2.82 1.01 -19.33
CA LEU A 450 2.70 1.37 -20.75
C LEU A 450 1.33 1.94 -21.09
N VAL A 451 0.31 1.69 -20.27
CA VAL A 451 -1.04 2.24 -20.46
C VAL A 451 -1.08 3.77 -20.36
N GLU A 452 -0.10 4.37 -19.68
CA GLU A 452 0.09 5.83 -19.58
C GLU A 452 0.58 6.43 -20.90
N TYR A 453 0.93 5.58 -21.85
CA TYR A 453 1.33 5.94 -23.20
C TYR A 453 0.30 5.35 -24.17
N ASP A 454 0.34 5.81 -25.41
CA ASP A 454 -0.40 5.16 -26.47
C ASP A 454 0.11 3.72 -26.65
N LEU A 455 -0.73 2.73 -26.30
CA LEU A 455 -0.39 1.31 -26.39
C LEU A 455 -0.14 0.87 -27.84
N ASP A 456 -0.70 1.55 -28.82
CA ASP A 456 -0.49 1.27 -30.24
C ASP A 456 0.76 1.98 -30.80
N SER A 457 1.38 2.87 -30.02
CA SER A 457 2.62 3.53 -30.41
C SER A 457 3.79 2.56 -30.53
N GLN A 458 4.73 2.91 -31.42
CA GLN A 458 5.98 2.16 -31.58
C GLN A 458 6.76 2.02 -30.26
N PHE A 459 6.68 3.04 -29.39
CA PHE A 459 7.32 3.06 -28.08
C PHE A 459 6.85 1.91 -27.18
N ALA A 460 5.53 1.67 -27.13
CA ALA A 460 4.94 0.61 -26.33
C ALA A 460 5.13 -0.77 -27.02
N GLN A 461 4.87 -0.84 -28.33
CA GLN A 461 4.91 -2.09 -29.08
C GLN A 461 6.30 -2.71 -29.14
N ASP A 462 7.37 -1.92 -29.30
CA ASP A 462 8.74 -2.45 -29.30
C ASP A 462 9.12 -3.08 -27.96
N ARG A 463 8.74 -2.42 -26.85
CA ARG A 463 9.02 -2.92 -25.49
C ARG A 463 8.27 -4.21 -25.19
N LEU A 464 6.98 -4.27 -25.57
CA LEU A 464 6.18 -5.48 -25.44
C LEU A 464 6.74 -6.62 -26.29
N LEU A 465 7.15 -6.33 -27.54
CA LEU A 465 7.73 -7.30 -28.46
C LEU A 465 9.03 -7.88 -27.92
N LEU A 466 9.97 -7.02 -27.51
CA LEU A 466 11.26 -7.48 -26.96
C LEU A 466 11.10 -8.23 -25.64
N THR A 467 10.14 -7.85 -24.81
CA THR A 467 9.85 -8.58 -23.57
C THR A 467 9.32 -9.99 -23.85
N ARG A 468 8.43 -10.15 -24.84
CA ARG A 468 7.97 -11.48 -25.31
C ARG A 468 9.13 -12.31 -25.85
N PHE A 469 10.05 -11.68 -26.59
CA PHE A 469 11.27 -12.32 -27.09
C PHE A 469 12.15 -12.85 -25.94
N ALA A 470 12.36 -12.05 -24.88
CA ALA A 470 13.20 -12.42 -23.74
C ALA A 470 12.58 -13.49 -22.82
N ASN A 471 11.26 -13.45 -22.60
CA ASN A 471 10.53 -14.34 -21.68
C ASN A 471 10.33 -15.79 -22.17
N SER A 472 10.86 -16.17 -23.33
CA SER A 472 10.67 -17.50 -23.95
C SER A 472 9.20 -17.86 -24.20
N GLY A 473 8.48 -17.00 -24.93
CA GLY A 473 7.08 -17.25 -25.32
C GLY A 473 6.86 -18.58 -26.07
N ALA A 474 5.59 -19.00 -26.10
CA ALA A 474 5.11 -20.14 -26.88
C ALA A 474 5.60 -20.06 -28.34
N ALA A 475 5.67 -21.19 -29.05
CA ALA A 475 6.11 -21.20 -30.44
C ALA A 475 5.20 -20.33 -31.33
N GLU A 476 3.90 -20.30 -31.02
CA GLU A 476 2.92 -19.41 -31.61
C GLU A 476 3.13 -17.97 -31.11
N GLY A 477 3.24 -17.02 -32.05
CA GLY A 477 3.40 -15.60 -31.73
C GLY A 477 4.84 -15.16 -31.44
N ARG A 478 5.86 -15.95 -31.80
CA ARG A 478 7.26 -15.50 -31.76
C ARG A 478 7.48 -14.36 -32.75
N PRO A 479 8.14 -13.26 -32.35
CA PRO A 479 8.43 -12.17 -33.26
C PRO A 479 9.43 -12.62 -34.33
N THR A 480 9.31 -12.07 -35.54
CA THR A 480 10.26 -12.34 -36.62
C THR A 480 11.63 -11.71 -36.31
N ARG A 481 12.67 -12.19 -36.98
CA ARG A 481 14.03 -11.66 -36.79
C ARG A 481 14.08 -10.18 -37.14
N GLU A 482 13.38 -9.76 -38.20
CA GLU A 482 13.35 -8.38 -38.69
C GLU A 482 12.65 -7.46 -37.68
N GLN A 483 11.54 -7.93 -37.10
CA GLN A 483 10.84 -7.20 -36.03
C GLN A 483 11.74 -7.01 -34.80
N VAL A 484 12.43 -8.07 -34.38
CA VAL A 484 13.37 -8.01 -33.25
C VAL A 484 14.54 -7.08 -33.58
N ALA A 485 15.13 -7.17 -34.77
CA ALA A 485 16.24 -6.32 -35.19
C ALA A 485 15.87 -4.83 -35.13
N GLY A 486 14.75 -4.46 -35.75
CA GLY A 486 14.29 -3.06 -35.75
C GLY A 486 13.99 -2.53 -34.35
N ALA A 487 13.40 -3.36 -33.48
CA ALA A 487 13.13 -2.96 -32.09
C ALA A 487 14.41 -2.84 -31.24
N LEU A 488 15.39 -3.74 -31.42
CA LEU A 488 16.69 -3.67 -30.73
C LEU A 488 17.48 -2.41 -31.11
N GLU A 489 17.38 -2.00 -32.38
CA GLU A 489 18.02 -0.78 -32.88
C GLU A 489 17.33 0.48 -32.34
N ARG A 490 16.00 0.60 -32.51
CA ARG A 490 15.24 1.78 -32.06
C ARG A 490 15.32 2.03 -30.55
N LEU A 491 15.39 0.96 -29.75
CA LEU A 491 15.52 1.05 -28.30
C LEU A 491 16.98 1.05 -27.82
N ASP A 492 17.94 1.08 -28.74
CA ASP A 492 19.37 1.05 -28.44
C ASP A 492 19.75 0.00 -27.39
N VAL A 493 19.40 -1.26 -27.66
CA VAL A 493 19.66 -2.36 -26.73
C VAL A 493 21.11 -2.79 -26.83
N GLY A 494 21.95 -2.39 -25.87
CA GLY A 494 23.37 -2.79 -25.84
C GLY A 494 23.58 -4.23 -25.37
N THR A 495 22.71 -4.74 -24.49
CA THR A 495 22.88 -6.05 -23.84
C THR A 495 21.59 -6.84 -23.82
N ILE A 496 21.68 -8.13 -24.16
CA ILE A 496 20.56 -9.08 -24.12
C ILE A 496 20.93 -10.20 -23.16
N CYS A 497 20.25 -10.28 -22.02
CA CYS A 497 20.36 -11.38 -21.08
C CYS A 497 19.10 -12.23 -21.15
N VAL A 498 19.21 -13.54 -21.34
CA VAL A 498 18.04 -14.44 -21.38
C VAL A 498 18.34 -15.70 -20.62
N TYR A 499 17.31 -16.40 -20.14
CA TYR A 499 17.49 -17.72 -19.57
C TYR A 499 18.22 -18.62 -20.58
N SER A 500 19.23 -19.37 -20.14
CA SER A 500 20.08 -20.18 -21.04
C SER A 500 19.27 -21.18 -21.87
N GLY A 501 18.11 -21.61 -21.37
CA GLY A 501 17.13 -22.46 -22.06
C GLY A 501 16.35 -21.78 -23.19
N ASN A 502 16.31 -20.44 -23.28
CA ASN A 502 15.69 -19.70 -24.37
C ASN A 502 16.58 -19.72 -25.63
N ARG A 503 16.68 -20.90 -26.25
CA ARG A 503 17.51 -21.12 -27.45
C ARG A 503 17.10 -20.25 -28.63
N PHE A 504 15.81 -19.91 -28.74
CA PHE A 504 15.32 -19.02 -29.79
C PHE A 504 15.94 -17.63 -29.65
N ALA A 505 15.84 -17.00 -28.48
CA ALA A 505 16.38 -15.67 -28.29
C ALA A 505 17.90 -15.63 -28.46
N ARG A 506 18.63 -16.61 -27.90
CA ARG A 506 20.09 -16.72 -28.04
C ARG A 506 20.53 -16.81 -29.50
N ARG A 507 19.97 -17.76 -30.26
CA ARG A 507 20.34 -17.96 -31.68
C ARG A 507 19.95 -16.76 -32.54
N THR A 508 18.79 -16.15 -32.29
CA THR A 508 18.36 -14.96 -33.03
C THR A 508 19.27 -13.78 -32.73
N ALA A 509 19.62 -13.53 -31.46
CA ALA A 509 20.55 -12.47 -31.07
C ALA A 509 21.94 -12.66 -31.70
N GLN A 510 22.48 -13.88 -31.71
CA GLN A 510 23.75 -14.21 -32.38
C GLN A 510 23.72 -13.92 -33.88
N ARG A 511 22.64 -14.28 -34.57
CA ARG A 511 22.45 -13.95 -36.00
C ARG A 511 22.29 -12.45 -36.23
N LEU A 512 21.91 -11.68 -35.22
CA LEU A 512 21.84 -10.23 -35.26
C LEU A 512 23.17 -9.57 -34.85
N GLY A 513 24.24 -10.34 -34.68
CA GLY A 513 25.58 -9.83 -34.39
C GLY A 513 25.90 -9.65 -32.91
N TYR A 514 25.03 -10.09 -31.99
CA TYR A 514 25.34 -10.07 -30.56
C TYR A 514 26.23 -11.26 -30.18
N LEU A 515 27.28 -11.01 -29.41
CA LEU A 515 28.25 -12.03 -28.98
C LEU A 515 28.01 -12.42 -27.53
N GLU A 516 27.95 -13.73 -27.26
CA GLU A 516 27.92 -14.23 -25.88
C GLU A 516 29.21 -13.82 -25.16
N PHE A 517 29.07 -13.23 -23.98
CA PHE A 517 30.22 -12.74 -23.21
C PHE A 517 30.17 -13.09 -21.73
N ALA A 518 29.00 -13.49 -21.20
CA ALA A 518 28.85 -13.87 -19.81
C ALA A 518 27.76 -14.94 -19.65
N GLU A 519 28.01 -15.88 -18.74
CA GLU A 519 27.04 -16.89 -18.33
C GLU A 519 27.01 -17.03 -16.81
N ARG A 520 25.80 -17.15 -16.27
CA ARG A 520 25.54 -17.45 -14.86
C ARG A 520 24.95 -18.85 -14.76
N PRO A 521 25.63 -19.81 -14.11
CA PRO A 521 25.04 -21.11 -13.82
C PRO A 521 23.87 -20.98 -12.84
N PRO A 522 22.95 -21.96 -12.79
CA PRO A 522 21.90 -21.94 -11.79
C PRO A 522 22.53 -22.14 -10.39
N PRO A 523 21.93 -21.54 -9.33
CA PRO A 523 22.47 -21.63 -7.97
C PRO A 523 22.43 -23.06 -7.39
N VAL A 524 21.54 -23.91 -7.90
CA VAL A 524 21.43 -25.33 -7.57
C VAL A 524 21.37 -26.11 -8.89
N PRO A 525 22.12 -27.23 -9.04
CA PRO A 525 21.95 -28.14 -10.17
C PRO A 525 20.47 -28.51 -10.35
N ASP A 526 20.01 -28.57 -11.60
CA ASP A 526 18.61 -28.90 -11.98
C ASP A 526 17.52 -27.86 -11.64
N GLN A 527 17.88 -26.69 -11.10
CA GLN A 527 16.93 -25.56 -11.01
C GLN A 527 17.01 -24.63 -12.23
N PRO A 528 15.87 -24.08 -12.71
CA PRO A 528 15.88 -23.03 -13.71
C PRO A 528 16.57 -21.77 -13.16
N GLY A 529 17.07 -20.90 -14.03
CA GLY A 529 17.72 -19.64 -13.63
C GLY A 529 19.18 -19.50 -14.07
N ALA A 530 19.67 -20.43 -14.88
CA ALA A 530 20.85 -20.18 -15.71
C ALA A 530 20.53 -19.03 -16.68
N VAL A 531 21.44 -18.06 -16.81
CA VAL A 531 21.26 -16.89 -17.66
C VAL A 531 22.51 -16.69 -18.51
N THR A 532 22.30 -16.49 -19.82
CA THR A 532 23.36 -16.12 -20.77
C THR A 532 23.15 -14.68 -21.20
N CYS A 533 24.20 -13.87 -21.18
CA CYS A 533 24.19 -12.50 -21.68
C CYS A 533 25.02 -12.38 -22.97
N LEU A 534 24.44 -11.65 -23.92
CA LEU A 534 25.04 -11.29 -25.18
C LEU A 534 25.20 -9.77 -25.25
N ARG A 535 26.30 -9.29 -25.81
CA ARG A 535 26.58 -7.86 -26.02
C ARG A 535 26.61 -7.53 -27.49
N ARG A 536 26.24 -6.29 -27.84
CA ARG A 536 26.47 -5.75 -29.17
C ARG A 536 27.98 -5.73 -29.44
N ALA A 537 28.39 -6.22 -30.61
CA ALA A 537 29.79 -6.32 -31.02
C ALA A 537 30.47 -4.96 -31.11
#